data_AF-A0A8R1EIR5-F1
#
_entry.id   AF-A0A8R1EIR5-F1
#
_cell.length_a   1.000
_cell.length_b   1.000
_cell.length_c   1.000
_cell.angle_alpha   90.00
_cell.angle_beta   90.00
_cell.angle_gamma   90.00
#
_symmetry.space_group_name_H-M   'P 1'
#
loop_
_entity.id
_entity.type
_entity.pdbx_description
1 polymer ?
#
loop_
_entity_poly.entity_id
_entity_poly.type
_entity_poly.pdbx_seq_one_letter_code
_entity_poly.pdbx_strand_id
1 'polypeptide(L)'
;DTYTPLNVTHQQLFFYSAALTFCEGTKGEVLLNRDRSLNGHSPTNIRINSIAQHPGFKEAFQCSDNSRMMQSATEQCQIYGKDAPVSRRR
;
A
#
# COMPACT_ATOMS: atom_id res chain seq x y z
N ASP A 1 -4.32 -24.26 -24.49
CA ASP A 1 -4.24 -23.36 -23.34
C ASP A 1 -5.61 -23.14 -22.72
N THR A 2 -5.90 -23.84 -21.63
CA THR A 2 -7.09 -23.62 -20.81
C THR A 2 -6.73 -22.60 -19.72
N TYR A 3 -7.11 -21.35 -19.92
CA TYR A 3 -6.97 -20.31 -18.91
C TYR A 3 -7.96 -20.59 -17.77
N THR A 4 -7.45 -20.73 -16.54
CA THR A 4 -8.28 -20.79 -15.34
C THR A 4 -8.28 -19.41 -14.68
N PRO A 5 -9.44 -18.74 -14.57
CA PRO A 5 -9.51 -17.46 -13.90
C PRO A 5 -9.09 -17.60 -12.43
N LEU A 6 -8.30 -16.63 -11.96
CA LEU A 6 -8.04 -16.49 -10.52
C LEU A 6 -9.37 -16.17 -9.81
N ASN A 7 -9.70 -16.95 -8.78
CA ASN A 7 -10.89 -16.71 -7.96
C ASN A 7 -10.64 -15.53 -7.01
N VAL A 8 -10.77 -14.32 -7.55
CA VAL A 8 -10.43 -13.05 -6.89
C VAL A 8 -11.63 -12.12 -6.97
N THR A 9 -12.05 -11.57 -5.83
CA THR A 9 -13.15 -10.59 -5.79
C THR A 9 -12.69 -9.23 -6.35
N HIS A 10 -13.63 -8.37 -6.76
CA HIS A 10 -13.27 -7.01 -7.22
C HIS A 10 -12.55 -6.19 -6.14
N GLN A 11 -12.89 -6.38 -4.86
CA GLN A 11 -12.18 -5.72 -3.76
C GLN A 11 -10.72 -6.17 -3.68
N GLN A 12 -10.46 -7.49 -3.78
CA GLN A 12 -9.10 -8.01 -3.81
C GLN A 12 -8.35 -7.57 -5.06
N LEU A 13 -9.03 -7.55 -6.22
CA LEU A 13 -8.44 -7.14 -7.49
C LEU A 13 -7.96 -5.68 -7.46
N PHE A 14 -8.68 -4.78 -6.78
CA PHE A 14 -8.24 -3.40 -6.57
C PHE A 14 -6.86 -3.33 -5.89
N PHE A 15 -6.66 -4.10 -4.83
CA PHE A 15 -5.38 -4.13 -4.12
C PHE A 15 -4.29 -4.84 -4.93
N TYR A 16 -4.64 -5.90 -5.66
CA TYR A 16 -3.70 -6.56 -6.56
C TYR A 16 -3.22 -5.65 -7.70
N SER A 17 -4.11 -4.88 -8.32
CA SER A 17 -3.72 -3.96 -9.40
C SER A 17 -2.79 -2.86 -8.90
N ALA A 18 -3.03 -2.35 -7.69
CA ALA A 18 -2.12 -1.42 -7.02
C ALA A 18 -0.75 -2.07 -6.78
N ALA A 19 -0.70 -3.30 -6.27
CA ALA A 19 0.54 -4.02 -6.01
C ALA A 19 1.36 -4.27 -7.28
N LEU A 20 0.70 -4.66 -8.38
CA LEU A 20 1.34 -4.89 -9.67
C LEU A 20 2.03 -3.64 -10.23
N THR A 21 1.53 -2.44 -9.90
CA THR A 21 2.13 -1.17 -10.32
C THR A 21 3.47 -0.89 -9.64
N PHE A 22 3.72 -1.50 -8.47
CA PHE A 22 4.95 -1.35 -7.68
C PHE A 22 5.83 -2.59 -7.70
N CYS A 23 5.53 -3.59 -8.54
CA CYS A 23 6.34 -4.78 -8.68
C CYS A 23 7.72 -4.45 -9.27
N GLU A 24 8.76 -4.76 -8.50
CA GLU A 24 10.15 -4.65 -8.93
C GLU A 24 10.86 -5.99 -8.69
N GLY A 25 11.77 -6.36 -9.60
CA GLY A 25 12.57 -7.59 -9.49
C GLY A 25 13.74 -7.47 -8.50
N THR A 26 13.84 -6.34 -7.81
CA THR A 26 14.93 -6.00 -6.88
C THR A 26 14.38 -5.64 -5.51
N LYS A 27 15.24 -5.66 -4.48
CA LYS A 27 14.85 -5.13 -3.18
C LYS A 27 14.58 -3.63 -3.31
N GLY A 28 13.52 -3.16 -2.65
CA GLY A 28 13.20 -1.73 -2.64
C GLY A 28 14.28 -0.96 -1.87
N GLU A 29 14.77 0.11 -2.49
CA GLU A 29 15.81 0.97 -1.94
C GLU A 29 15.35 2.43 -2.00
N VAL A 30 15.91 3.27 -1.14
CA VAL A 30 15.70 4.72 -1.23
C VAL A 30 16.54 5.21 -2.41
N LEU A 31 15.87 5.72 -3.43
CA LEU A 31 16.55 6.25 -4.60
C LEU A 31 17.23 7.58 -4.28
N LEU A 32 18.26 7.92 -5.05
CA LEU A 32 18.87 9.25 -5.02
C LEU A 32 18.34 10.07 -6.19
N ASN A 33 18.20 11.38 -5.98
CA ASN A 33 17.99 12.34 -7.05
C ASN A 33 19.27 12.52 -7.87
N ARG A 34 19.20 13.22 -9.01
CA ARG A 34 20.36 13.47 -9.90
C ARG A 34 21.51 14.20 -9.19
N ASP A 35 21.18 15.04 -8.20
CA ASP A 35 22.13 15.79 -7.38
C ASP A 35 22.67 14.98 -6.18
N ARG A 36 22.36 13.68 -6.10
CA ARG A 36 22.70 12.76 -5.01
C ARG A 36 22.02 13.04 -3.67
N SER A 37 21.04 13.95 -3.62
CA SER A 37 20.16 14.06 -2.45
C SER A 37 19.23 12.84 -2.35
N LEU A 38 18.75 12.53 -1.14
CA LEU A 38 17.77 11.46 -0.93
C LEU A 38 16.47 11.80 -1.67
N ASN A 39 15.93 10.84 -2.42
CA ASN A 39 14.61 10.98 -3.02
C ASN A 39 13.54 11.04 -1.91
N GLY A 40 12.55 11.92 -2.09
CA GLY A 40 11.48 12.12 -1.11
C GLY A 40 10.47 10.97 -1.04
N HIS A 41 10.52 10.01 -1.96
CA HIS A 41 9.65 8.84 -1.96
C HIS A 41 10.25 7.69 -1.16
N SER A 42 9.39 7.02 -0.39
CA SER A 42 9.74 5.74 0.23
C SER A 42 9.98 4.65 -0.83
N PRO A 43 10.77 3.61 -0.49
CA PRO A 43 10.93 2.44 -1.35
C PRO A 43 9.60 1.80 -1.77
N THR A 44 9.53 1.23 -2.96
CA THR A 44 8.31 0.65 -3.57
C THR A 44 7.62 -0.38 -2.68
N ASN A 45 8.37 -1.31 -2.09
CA ASN A 45 7.87 -2.31 -1.15
C ASN A 45 7.24 -1.69 0.10
N ILE A 46 7.76 -0.56 0.58
CA ILE A 46 7.18 0.17 1.71
C ILE A 46 5.89 0.87 1.29
N ARG A 47 5.87 1.49 0.09
CA ARG A 47 4.69 2.17 -0.47
C ARG A 47 3.52 1.21 -0.67
N ILE A 48 3.76 0.01 -1.20
CA ILE A 48 2.67 -0.94 -1.38
C ILE A 48 2.19 -1.53 -0.05
N ASN A 49 3.09 -1.81 0.89
CA ASN A 49 2.68 -2.37 2.18
C ASN A 49 1.91 -1.37 3.06
N SER A 50 2.12 -0.06 2.90
CA SER A 50 1.37 0.94 3.65
C SER A 50 -0.13 0.97 3.29
N ILE A 51 -0.53 0.43 2.14
CA ILE A 51 -1.95 0.33 1.74
C ILE A 51 -2.77 -0.51 2.72
N ALA A 52 -2.11 -1.41 3.47
CA ALA A 52 -2.74 -2.25 4.47
C ALA A 52 -3.33 -1.44 5.65
N GLN A 53 -2.92 -0.18 5.83
CA GLN A 53 -3.54 0.73 6.81
C GLN A 53 -4.96 1.14 6.44
N HIS A 54 -5.36 0.99 5.17
CA HIS A 54 -6.74 1.27 4.77
C HIS A 54 -7.65 0.13 5.25
N PRO A 55 -8.75 0.40 5.99
CA PRO A 55 -9.60 -0.64 6.57
C PRO A 55 -10.18 -1.61 5.53
N GLY A 56 -10.45 -1.11 4.31
CA GLY A 56 -10.91 -1.93 3.19
C GLY A 56 -9.93 -3.04 2.77
N PHE A 57 -8.63 -2.92 3.08
CA PHE A 57 -7.67 -4.00 2.80
C PHE A 57 -7.94 -5.23 3.67
N LYS A 58 -8.12 -5.01 4.97
CA LYS A 58 -8.43 -6.08 5.94
C LYS A 58 -9.75 -6.75 5.58
N GLU A 59 -10.76 -5.98 5.18
CA GLU A 59 -12.06 -6.48 4.72
C GLU A 59 -11.90 -7.38 3.48
N ALA A 60 -11.19 -6.89 2.45
CA ALA A 60 -11.05 -7.59 1.17
C ALA A 60 -10.34 -8.95 1.28
N PHE A 61 -9.32 -9.03 2.15
CA PHE A 61 -8.52 -10.25 2.33
C PHE A 61 -8.85 -11.04 3.59
N GLN A 62 -9.82 -10.56 4.39
CA GLN A 62 -10.21 -11.16 5.67
C GLN A 62 -8.99 -11.46 6.57
N CYS A 63 -8.03 -10.53 6.62
CA CYS A 63 -6.79 -10.73 7.37
C CYS A 63 -7.07 -10.85 8.87
N SER A 64 -6.44 -11.81 9.54
CA SER A 64 -6.43 -11.88 11.00
C SER A 64 -5.63 -10.72 11.59
N ASP A 65 -6.00 -10.29 12.80
CA ASP A 65 -5.30 -9.22 13.54
C ASP A 65 -3.83 -9.55 13.80
N ASN A 66 -3.53 -10.84 13.94
CA ASN A 66 -2.19 -11.35 14.22
C ASN A 66 -1.38 -11.62 12.95
N SER A 67 -1.93 -11.35 11.76
CA SER A 67 -1.19 -11.49 10.51
C SER A 67 -0.07 -10.45 10.44
N ARG A 68 1.06 -10.79 9.81
CA ARG A 68 2.20 -9.87 9.66
C ARG A 68 1.81 -8.56 9.00
N MET A 69 0.90 -8.58 8.01
CA MET A 69 0.41 -7.37 7.34
C MET A 69 -0.38 -6.47 8.29
N MET A 70 -1.26 -7.05 9.12
CA MET A 70 -2.07 -6.28 10.06
C MET A 70 -1.25 -5.81 11.26
N GLN A 71 -0.24 -6.55 11.70
CA GLN A 71 0.70 -6.09 12.72
C GLN A 71 1.51 -4.85 12.28
N SER A 72 1.76 -4.70 10.97
CA SER A 72 2.37 -3.48 10.42
C SER A 72 1.38 -2.36 10.13
N ALA A 73 0.09 -2.68 10.08
CA ALA A 73 -0.99 -1.71 9.94
C ALA A 73 -1.39 -1.23 11.34
N THR A 74 -0.63 -0.26 11.85
CA THR A 74 -0.90 0.40 13.13
C THR A 74 -2.07 1.39 13.00
N GLU A 75 -2.00 2.56 13.62
CA GLU A 75 -3.03 3.57 13.50
C GLU A 75 -3.09 4.14 12.06
N GLN A 76 -4.30 4.22 11.50
CA GLN A 76 -4.50 4.80 10.18
C GLN A 76 -4.24 6.31 10.21
N CYS A 77 -3.29 6.78 9.40
CA CYS A 77 -3.08 8.20 9.18
C CYS A 77 -4.17 8.79 8.25
N GLN A 78 -5.14 9.51 8.79
CA GLN A 78 -6.17 10.20 8.01
C GLN A 78 -5.62 11.51 7.44
N ILE A 79 -5.38 11.55 6.12
CA ILE A 79 -4.91 12.77 5.43
C ILE A 79 -6.09 13.52 4.77
N TYR A 80 -7.16 12.79 4.45
CA TYR A 80 -8.36 13.34 3.82
C TYR A 80 -9.62 12.85 4.55
N GLY A 81 -10.71 13.60 4.44
CA GLY A 81 -11.99 13.28 5.07
C GLY A 81 -12.25 14.04 6.36
N LYS A 82 -13.36 13.71 7.02
CA LYS A 82 -13.87 14.42 8.21
C LYS A 82 -12.91 14.39 9.42
N ASP A 83 -12.09 13.33 9.51
CA ASP A 83 -11.19 13.07 10.64
C ASP A 83 -9.74 13.50 10.33
N ALA A 84 -9.49 14.08 9.16
CA ALA A 84 -8.16 14.53 8.76
C ALA A 84 -7.76 15.85 9.46
N PRO A 85 -6.48 16.03 9.83
CA PRO A 85 -5.99 17.30 10.36
C PRO A 85 -6.27 18.45 9.39
N VAL A 86 -6.57 19.63 9.92
CA VAL A 86 -6.77 20.84 9.11
C VAL A 86 -5.46 21.19 8.40
N SER A 87 -5.39 20.89 7.10
CA SER A 87 -4.17 21.02 6.29
C SER A 87 -4.10 22.32 5.47
N ARG A 88 -5.11 23.20 5.56
CA ARG A 88 -5.06 24.52 4.89
C ARG A 88 -3.94 25.36 5.52
N ARG A 89 -2.86 25.57 4.75
CA ARG A 89 -1.89 26.64 5.01
C ARG A 89 -2.66 27.97 5.02
N ARG A 90 -2.46 28.77 6.07
CA ARG A 90 -2.80 30.20 6.06
C ARG A 90 -1.96 30.94 5.04
#